data_AF-A0A920QT11-F1
#
_entry.id   AF-A0A920QT11-F1
#
_cell.length_a   1.000
_cell.length_b   1.000
_cell.length_c   1.000
_cell.angle_alpha   90.00
_cell.angle_beta   90.00
_cell.angle_gamma   90.00
#
_symmetry.space_group_name_H-M   'P 1'
#
loop_
_entity.id
_entity.type
_entity.pdbx_description
1 polymer ?
#
loop_
_entity_poly.entity_id
_entity_poly.type
_entity_poly.pdbx_seq_one_letter_code
_entity_poly.pdbx_strand_id
1 'polypeptide(L)'
;MNTGDHKFDIVPLGLNPDDADGDGASDSDELAAGTDPGDPASVFAILPVSRQTALGPEIRWHSVAGKSYRVQRATALGQAFETVSGLLPATPPVNEFIDKNAPKNRGLFYRIVKP
;
A
#
# COMPACT_ATOMS: atom_id res chain seq x y z
N MET A 1 37.70 -37.88 8.89
CA MET A 1 36.60 -37.90 7.90
C MET A 1 35.33 -37.43 8.58
N ASN A 2 34.51 -36.64 7.86
CA ASN A 2 33.24 -36.05 8.30
C ASN A 2 32.18 -37.10 8.65
N THR A 3 31.45 -36.86 9.74
CA THR A 3 30.03 -37.20 9.96
C THR A 3 29.59 -36.25 11.07
N GLY A 4 28.76 -35.23 10.87
CA GLY A 4 27.52 -35.25 10.10
C GLY A 4 26.42 -34.91 11.11
N ASP A 5 26.36 -33.63 11.50
CA ASP A 5 25.19 -33.06 12.19
C ASP A 5 25.28 -31.52 12.10
N HIS A 6 25.23 -31.04 10.87
CA HIS A 6 24.84 -29.66 10.61
C HIS A 6 23.32 -29.63 10.71
N LYS A 7 22.83 -29.65 11.96
CA LYS A 7 21.65 -28.90 12.38
C LYS A 7 21.55 -27.65 11.54
N PHE A 8 20.75 -27.73 10.47
CA PHE A 8 20.26 -26.54 9.81
C PHE A 8 19.34 -25.94 10.86
N ASP A 9 19.91 -25.04 11.66
CA ASP A 9 19.15 -24.04 12.38
C ASP A 9 18.46 -23.24 11.28
N ILE A 10 17.33 -23.77 10.82
CA ILE A 10 16.36 -23.01 10.05
C ILE A 10 15.87 -22.03 11.09
N VAL A 11 16.61 -20.92 11.24
CA VAL A 11 16.04 -19.66 11.67
C VAL A 11 14.76 -19.58 10.84
N PRO A 12 13.56 -19.59 11.44
CA PRO A 12 12.38 -19.25 10.69
C PRO A 12 12.59 -17.78 10.31
N LEU A 13 13.30 -17.55 9.20
CA LEU A 13 13.09 -16.39 8.35
C LEU A 13 11.58 -16.40 8.19
N GLY A 14 10.91 -15.38 8.71
CA GLY A 14 9.45 -15.26 8.72
C GLY A 14 8.91 -15.19 7.30
N LEU A 15 9.07 -16.27 6.56
CA LEU A 15 8.40 -16.59 5.31
C LEU A 15 6.98 -16.90 5.75
N ASN A 16 6.18 -15.85 5.84
CA ASN A 16 4.75 -16.04 5.90
C ASN A 16 4.42 -16.66 4.53
N PRO A 17 4.01 -17.94 4.44
CA PRO A 17 3.90 -18.65 3.16
C PRO A 17 2.83 -18.05 2.23
N ASP A 18 2.06 -17.10 2.74
CA ASP A 18 1.07 -16.29 2.04
C ASP A 18 1.58 -14.87 1.72
N ASP A 19 2.88 -14.57 1.85
CA ASP A 19 3.58 -13.30 1.56
C ASP A 19 4.96 -13.67 0.99
N ALA A 20 4.98 -14.04 -0.30
CA ALA A 20 6.11 -14.71 -0.93
C ALA A 20 7.34 -13.81 -1.09
N ASP A 21 7.15 -12.49 -1.14
CA ASP A 21 8.22 -11.50 -1.22
C ASP A 21 8.53 -10.80 0.11
N GLY A 22 7.72 -11.03 1.14
CA GLY A 22 7.99 -10.63 2.51
C GLY A 22 7.78 -9.13 2.75
N ASP A 23 6.93 -8.49 1.96
CA ASP A 23 6.69 -7.06 2.00
C ASP A 23 5.54 -6.67 2.95
N GLY A 24 4.84 -7.67 3.50
CA GLY A 24 3.77 -7.53 4.46
C GLY A 24 2.38 -7.41 3.85
N ALA A 25 2.24 -7.46 2.53
CA ALA A 25 1.00 -7.80 1.87
C ALA A 25 0.88 -9.33 1.76
N SER A 26 -0.35 -9.85 1.62
CA SER A 26 -0.52 -11.27 1.32
C SER A 26 -0.63 -11.48 -0.17
N ASP A 27 -0.06 -12.58 -0.70
CA ASP A 27 -0.09 -12.95 -2.13
C ASP A 27 -1.51 -12.89 -2.71
N SER A 28 -2.50 -13.23 -1.88
CA SER A 28 -3.93 -13.19 -2.22
C SER A 28 -4.45 -11.77 -2.41
N ASP A 29 -4.07 -10.86 -1.51
CA ASP A 29 -4.38 -9.43 -1.59
C ASP A 29 -3.66 -8.78 -2.76
N GLU A 30 -2.43 -9.19 -3.04
CA GLU A 30 -1.65 -8.75 -4.19
C GLU A 30 -2.27 -9.20 -5.51
N LEU A 31 -2.64 -10.48 -5.62
CA LEU A 31 -3.34 -10.99 -6.79
C LEU A 31 -4.70 -10.29 -7.01
N ALA A 32 -5.44 -9.99 -5.94
CA ALA A 32 -6.66 -9.19 -6.01
C ALA A 32 -6.39 -7.72 -6.40
N ALA A 33 -5.28 -7.16 -5.91
CA ALA A 33 -4.78 -5.85 -6.31
C ALA A 33 -4.28 -5.83 -7.77
N GLY A 34 -3.96 -7.00 -8.33
CA GLY A 34 -3.32 -7.16 -9.64
C GLY A 34 -1.84 -6.81 -9.60
N THR A 35 -1.23 -6.89 -8.43
CA THR A 35 0.19 -6.73 -8.22
C THR A 35 0.89 -8.10 -8.24
N ASP A 36 2.22 -8.11 -8.28
CA ASP A 36 3.01 -9.34 -8.47
C ASP A 36 3.51 -9.84 -7.11
N PRO A 37 3.03 -11.00 -6.62
CA PRO A 37 3.36 -11.50 -5.28
C PRO A 37 4.81 -11.97 -5.11
N GLY A 38 5.58 -12.00 -6.20
CA GLY A 38 7.00 -12.31 -6.15
C GLY A 38 7.88 -11.05 -6.20
N ASP A 39 7.29 -9.86 -6.29
CA ASP A 39 7.99 -8.60 -6.47
C ASP A 39 7.61 -7.62 -5.35
N PRO A 40 8.48 -7.42 -4.35
CA PRO A 40 8.17 -6.61 -3.16
C PRO A 40 8.06 -5.11 -3.45
N ALA A 41 8.27 -4.71 -4.71
CA ALA A 41 8.04 -3.36 -5.21
C ALA A 41 6.65 -3.23 -5.88
N SER A 42 6.03 -4.34 -6.25
CA SER A 42 4.69 -4.47 -6.77
C SER A 42 3.72 -4.72 -5.63
N VAL A 43 3.60 -3.76 -4.73
CA VAL A 43 2.59 -3.80 -3.66
C VAL A 43 1.66 -2.63 -3.76
N PHE A 44 0.37 -2.88 -3.55
CA PHE A 44 -0.61 -1.81 -3.42
C PHE A 44 -0.48 -1.12 -2.06
N ALA A 45 0.57 -0.30 -1.92
CA ALA A 45 0.88 0.45 -0.71
C ALA A 45 0.82 1.96 -0.96
N ILE A 46 0.41 2.69 0.07
CA ILE A 46 0.61 4.13 0.16
C ILE A 46 2.10 4.37 0.38
N LEU A 47 2.71 5.19 -0.46
CA LEU A 47 4.09 5.61 -0.28
C LEU A 47 4.19 6.51 0.95
N PRO A 48 5.18 6.29 1.84
CA PRO A 48 5.31 7.02 3.11
C PRO A 48 5.58 8.52 2.94
N VAL A 49 5.84 8.97 1.72
CA VAL A 49 6.17 10.36 1.41
C VAL A 49 4.90 11.19 1.16
N SER A 50 4.17 11.47 2.24
CA SER A 50 3.09 12.46 2.25
C SER A 50 3.68 13.87 2.21
N ARG A 51 3.79 14.47 1.02
CA ARG A 51 4.24 15.87 0.91
C ARG A 51 3.10 16.79 1.30
N GLN A 52 3.34 17.73 2.21
CA GLN A 52 2.40 18.85 2.38
C GLN A 52 2.67 19.87 1.28
N THR A 53 1.72 20.01 0.35
CA THR A 53 1.73 21.06 -0.67
C THR A 53 1.02 22.31 -0.15
N ALA A 54 1.18 23.44 -0.84
CA ALA A 54 0.42 24.66 -0.54
C ALA A 54 -1.10 24.46 -0.64
N LEU A 55 -1.55 23.45 -1.39
CA LEU A 55 -2.97 23.13 -1.58
C LEU A 55 -3.48 22.10 -0.56
N GLY A 56 -2.61 21.25 0.00
CA GLY A 56 -2.99 20.17 0.91
C GLY A 56 -1.99 19.01 0.90
N PRO A 57 -2.22 17.95 1.69
CA PRO A 57 -1.40 16.74 1.66
C PRO A 57 -1.53 16.04 0.30
N GLU A 58 -0.38 15.64 -0.23
CA GLU A 58 -0.21 14.81 -1.41
C GLU A 58 -0.09 13.35 -0.96
N ILE A 59 -0.94 12.51 -1.53
CA ILE A 59 -0.99 11.06 -1.31
C ILE A 59 -0.49 10.41 -2.58
N ARG A 60 0.49 9.52 -2.43
CA ARG A 60 1.03 8.72 -3.53
C ARG A 60 0.94 7.25 -3.20
N TRP A 61 0.59 6.43 -4.17
CA TRP A 61 0.47 4.99 -3.98
C TRP A 61 0.87 4.27 -5.27
N HIS A 62 1.38 3.05 -5.13
CA HIS A 62 1.63 2.20 -6.29
C HIS A 62 0.33 1.83 -6.99
N SER A 63 0.35 1.87 -8.31
CA SER A 63 -0.84 1.67 -9.13
C SER A 63 -0.58 0.66 -10.24
N VAL A 64 -1.61 -0.13 -10.53
CA VAL A 64 -1.57 -1.21 -11.53
C VAL A 64 -2.32 -0.77 -12.77
N ALA A 65 -1.70 -0.92 -13.95
CA ALA A 65 -2.31 -0.60 -15.24
C ALA A 65 -3.71 -1.23 -15.38
N GLY A 66 -4.66 -0.48 -15.96
CA GLY A 66 -6.03 -0.98 -16.18
C GLY A 66 -6.90 -1.07 -14.93
N LYS A 67 -6.43 -0.59 -13.77
CA LYS A 67 -7.25 -0.44 -12.57
C LYS A 67 -7.69 1.01 -12.36
N SER A 68 -8.60 1.22 -11.43
CA SER A 68 -9.02 2.55 -11.00
C SER A 68 -9.13 2.59 -9.49
N TYR A 69 -8.90 3.76 -8.93
CA TYR A 69 -8.74 3.97 -7.50
C TYR A 69 -9.58 5.14 -7.01
N ARG A 70 -9.95 5.10 -5.74
CA ARG A 70 -10.54 6.22 -5.02
C ARG A 70 -9.80 6.43 -3.71
N VAL A 71 -9.49 7.68 -3.43
CA VAL A 71 -8.91 8.11 -2.16
C VAL A 71 -10.05 8.40 -1.20
N GLN A 72 -9.99 7.79 -0.04
CA GLN A 72 -10.89 8.05 1.07
C GLN A 72 -10.11 8.54 2.28
N ARG A 73 -10.73 9.41 3.07
CA ARG A 73 -10.13 10.06 4.23
C ARG A 73 -11.00 9.89 5.46
N ALA A 74 -10.39 9.77 6.62
CA ALA A 74 -11.04 9.91 7.91
C ALA A 74 -10.26 10.91 8.79
N THR A 75 -10.98 11.66 9.62
CA THR A 75 -10.39 12.68 10.51
C THR A 75 -10.00 12.13 11.89
N ALA A 76 -10.32 10.87 12.18
CA ALA A 76 -9.91 10.13 13.37
C ALA A 76 -10.00 8.61 13.11
N LEU A 77 -9.20 7.84 13.84
CA LEU A 77 -9.31 6.37 13.87
C LEU A 77 -10.70 5.97 14.37
N GLY A 78 -11.37 5.07 13.64
CA GLY A 78 -12.72 4.59 13.95
C GLY A 78 -13.87 5.45 13.41
N GLN A 79 -13.59 6.56 12.70
CA GLN A 79 -14.61 7.29 11.94
C GLN A 79 -14.84 6.68 10.55
N ALA A 80 -16.00 6.95 9.97
CA ALA A 80 -16.29 6.56 8.60
C ALA A 80 -15.34 7.29 7.62
N PHE A 81 -14.80 6.54 6.66
CA PHE A 81 -13.98 7.13 5.60
C PHE A 81 -14.87 7.78 4.55
N GLU A 82 -14.69 9.08 4.33
CA GLU A 82 -15.36 9.82 3.27
C GLU A 82 -14.54 9.77 1.99
N THR A 83 -15.21 9.70 0.84
CA THR A 83 -14.52 9.72 -0.46
C THR A 83 -14.14 11.15 -0.81
N VAL A 84 -12.83 11.41 -0.93
CA VAL A 84 -12.29 12.76 -1.21
C VAL A 84 -11.88 12.94 -2.67
N SER A 85 -11.73 11.85 -3.42
CA SER A 85 -11.41 11.88 -4.86
C SER A 85 -12.55 11.33 -5.72
N GLY A 86 -12.57 11.71 -7.00
CA GLY A 86 -13.29 10.96 -8.02
C GLY A 86 -12.66 9.58 -8.30
N LEU A 87 -13.17 8.88 -9.31
CA LEU A 87 -12.53 7.69 -9.84
C LEU A 87 -11.27 8.09 -10.60
N LEU A 88 -10.10 7.70 -10.08
CA LEU A 88 -8.81 8.00 -10.67
C LEU A 88 -8.35 6.78 -11.47
N PRO A 89 -8.11 6.91 -12.79
CA PRO A 89 -7.49 5.83 -13.56
C PRO A 89 -6.07 5.59 -13.04
N ALA A 90 -5.62 4.33 -13.10
CA ALA A 90 -4.25 3.99 -12.75
C ALA A 90 -3.25 4.65 -13.71
N THR A 91 -2.22 5.28 -13.15
CA THR A 91 -1.07 5.87 -13.82
C THR A 91 0.19 5.17 -13.30
N PRO A 92 0.45 3.93 -13.73
CA PRO A 92 1.61 3.17 -13.27
C PRO A 92 2.92 3.94 -13.55
N PRO A 93 3.94 3.79 -12.69
CA PRO A 93 3.97 2.93 -11.51
C PRO A 93 3.31 3.54 -10.27
N VAL A 94 3.07 4.86 -10.22
CA VAL A 94 2.61 5.57 -9.04
C VAL A 94 1.50 6.57 -9.39
N ASN A 95 0.36 6.47 -8.71
CA ASN A 95 -0.66 7.50 -8.75
C ASN A 95 -0.37 8.58 -7.70
N GLU A 96 -0.80 9.80 -8.01
CA GLU A 96 -0.73 10.95 -7.11
C GLU A 96 -2.11 11.60 -6.97
N PHE A 97 -2.45 11.99 -5.75
CA PHE A 97 -3.65 12.77 -5.45
C PHE A 97 -3.37 13.81 -4.38
N ILE A 98 -3.76 15.05 -4.63
CA ILE A 98 -3.65 16.15 -3.65
C ILE A 98 -5.03 16.40 -3.05
N ASP A 99 -5.14 16.20 -1.74
CA ASP A 99 -6.35 16.50 -0.99
C ASP A 99 -6.43 18.00 -0.66
N LYS A 100 -6.99 18.77 -1.61
CA LYS A 100 -7.13 20.23 -1.48
C LYS A 100 -8.09 20.68 -0.37
N ASN A 101 -8.92 19.75 0.10
CA ASN A 101 -9.95 20.01 1.11
C ASN A 101 -9.55 19.41 2.47
N ALA A 102 -8.28 19.08 2.67
CA ALA A 102 -7.75 18.59 3.94
C ALA A 102 -7.87 19.66 5.03
N PRO A 103 -8.51 19.36 6.18
CA PRO A 103 -8.50 20.26 7.30
C PRO A 103 -7.07 20.43 7.83
N LYS A 104 -6.67 21.67 8.06
CA LYS A 104 -5.32 22.01 8.55
C LYS A 104 -5.19 21.64 10.04
N ASN A 105 -4.00 21.19 10.46
CA ASN A 105 -3.63 20.91 11.86
C ASN A 105 -4.34 19.73 12.55
N ARG A 106 -4.73 18.67 11.82
CA ARG A 106 -5.09 17.38 12.42
C ARG A 106 -4.38 16.22 11.72
N GLY A 107 -4.17 15.13 12.46
CA GLY A 107 -3.84 13.85 11.87
C GLY A 107 -4.99 13.37 10.99
N LEU A 108 -4.68 13.02 9.76
CA LEU A 108 -5.63 12.52 8.78
C LEU A 108 -5.26 11.09 8.42
N PHE A 109 -6.27 10.25 8.29
CA PHE A 109 -6.11 8.85 7.91
C PHE A 109 -6.60 8.71 6.48
N TYR A 110 -5.76 8.13 5.63
CA TYR A 110 -6.07 7.92 4.22
C TYR A 110 -6.10 6.43 3.92
N ARG A 111 -7.02 6.02 3.06
CA ARG A 111 -7.02 4.69 2.44
C ARG A 111 -7.36 4.83 0.97
N ILE A 112 -6.79 3.97 0.15
CA ILE A 112 -7.11 3.90 -1.26
C ILE A 112 -7.95 2.65 -1.45
N VAL A 113 -9.10 2.81 -2.08
CA VAL A 113 -10.02 1.72 -2.38
C VAL A 113 -10.14 1.55 -3.89
N LYS A 114 -10.34 0.31 -4.30
CA LYS A 114 -10.65 -0.08 -5.66
C LYS A 114 -12.17 -0.30 -5.73
N PRO A 115 -12.92 0.56 -6.42
CA PRO A 115 -14.37 0.41 -6.54
C PRO A 115 -14.77 -0.69 -7.52
#